data_AF-A0A2H0RP08-F1
#
_entry.id   AF-A0A2H0RP08-F1
#
_cell.length_a   1.000
_cell.length_b   1.000
_cell.length_c   1.000
_cell.angle_alpha   90.00
_cell.angle_beta   90.00
_cell.angle_gamma   90.00
#
_symmetry.space_group_name_H-M   'P 1'
#
loop_
_entity.id
_entity.type
_entity.pdbx_description
1 polymer ?
#
loop_
_entity_poly.entity_id
_entity_poly.type
_entity_poly.pdbx_seq_one_letter_code
_entity_poly.pdbx_strand_id
1 'polypeptide(L)'
;MVSIAENIVERSVEEEQEELSGELSVHAFAEHVREHAREHVEAQCEQCGDDIHTLIGETMAQAQGYQRRLTSLIGSENFVGHTEEQDAAGLTHMESRRVVLSTQAADFAPENRGYWQRVREHEHIHKWKQAGHYNLDRIRYANRNRLETVTVHALAEWQPSTQANQSGDLTAEYKGFVDQGNALADAIGGDGDALIEDALRTGDMQSLQAEIIRRHRENFAEQN
;
A
#
# COMPACT_ATOMS: atom_id res chain seq x y z
N MET A 1 29.45 -13.53 8.27
CA MET A 1 30.24 -12.37 7.82
C MET A 1 29.50 -11.80 6.63
N VAL A 2 29.08 -10.54 6.70
CA VAL A 2 28.50 -9.83 5.55
C VAL A 2 29.63 -9.56 4.55
N SER A 3 29.39 -9.81 3.26
CA SER A 3 30.41 -9.58 2.23
C SER A 3 30.60 -8.08 1.97
N ILE A 4 31.78 -7.68 1.49
CA ILE A 4 32.06 -6.28 1.11
C ILE A 4 31.06 -5.82 0.05
N ALA A 5 30.76 -6.67 -0.93
CA ALA A 5 29.77 -6.42 -1.98
C ALA A 5 28.37 -6.14 -1.41
N GLU A 6 27.92 -6.90 -0.40
CA GLU A 6 26.64 -6.65 0.28
C GLU A 6 26.62 -5.31 1.00
N ASN A 7 27.68 -4.97 1.76
CA ASN A 7 27.76 -3.68 2.45
C ASN A 7 27.74 -2.50 1.48
N ILE A 8 28.37 -2.63 0.30
CA ILE A 8 28.34 -1.58 -0.72
C ILE A 8 26.92 -1.37 -1.23
N VAL A 9 26.20 -2.44 -1.56
CA VAL A 9 24.81 -2.33 -2.04
C VAL A 9 23.89 -1.81 -0.95
N GLU A 10 24.03 -2.27 0.30
CA GLU A 10 23.26 -1.77 1.44
C GLU A 10 23.44 -0.26 1.62
N ARG A 11 24.68 0.20 1.62
CA ARG A 11 24.99 1.64 1.66
C ARG A 11 24.41 2.40 0.47
N SER A 12 24.45 1.83 -0.73
CA SER A 12 23.85 2.46 -1.92
C SER A 12 22.33 2.56 -1.83
N VAL A 13 21.67 1.63 -1.13
CA VAL A 13 20.24 1.74 -0.82
C VAL A 13 20.01 2.91 0.14
N GLU A 14 20.77 2.98 1.23
CA GLU A 14 20.66 4.06 2.21
C GLU A 14 20.88 5.44 1.57
N GLU A 15 21.91 5.59 0.74
CA GLU A 15 22.20 6.84 0.02
C GLU A 15 21.07 7.22 -0.94
N GLU A 16 20.55 6.29 -1.74
CA GLU A 16 19.41 6.57 -2.62
C GLU A 16 18.16 6.97 -1.80
N GLN A 17 17.92 6.35 -0.64
CA GLN A 17 16.81 6.73 0.25
C GLN A 17 16.99 8.13 0.84
N GLU A 18 18.23 8.54 1.16
CA GLU A 18 18.54 9.87 1.71
C GLU A 18 18.48 10.98 0.64
N GLU A 19 18.89 10.67 -0.60
CA GLU A 19 18.93 11.62 -1.72
C GLU A 19 17.59 11.72 -2.47
N LEU A 20 16.68 10.77 -2.26
CA LEU A 20 15.38 10.72 -2.93
C LEU A 20 14.59 12.01 -2.70
N SER A 21 14.32 12.72 -3.79
CA SER A 21 13.39 13.85 -3.80
C SER A 21 12.10 13.47 -4.53
N GLY A 22 11.04 13.23 -3.76
CA GLY A 22 9.74 12.85 -4.28
C GLY A 22 9.56 11.34 -4.41
N GLU A 23 9.27 10.88 -5.63
CA GLU A 23 8.88 9.48 -5.90
C GLU A 23 9.63 8.93 -7.11
N LEU A 24 10.14 7.71 -7.00
CA LEU A 24 10.75 6.97 -8.10
C LEU A 24 10.03 5.67 -8.36
N SER A 25 9.95 5.27 -9.64
CA SER A 25 9.52 3.90 -9.95
C SER A 25 10.48 2.89 -9.32
N VAL A 26 9.99 1.72 -8.93
CA VAL A 26 10.84 0.64 -8.39
C VAL A 26 12.02 0.30 -9.32
N HIS A 27 11.80 0.38 -10.64
CA HIS A 27 12.87 0.16 -11.60
C HIS A 27 13.94 1.27 -11.52
N ALA A 28 13.54 2.54 -11.57
CA ALA A 28 14.46 3.67 -11.49
C ALA A 28 15.27 3.66 -10.19
N PHE A 29 14.60 3.46 -9.05
CA PHE A 29 15.25 3.34 -7.74
C PHE A 29 16.33 2.25 -7.75
N ALA A 30 15.99 1.05 -8.23
CA ALA A 30 16.96 -0.06 -8.28
C ALA A 30 18.12 0.18 -9.27
N GLU A 31 17.90 0.91 -10.36
CA GLU A 31 18.95 1.28 -11.30
C GLU A 31 19.90 2.32 -10.70
N HIS A 32 19.39 3.30 -9.94
CA HIS A 32 20.23 4.26 -9.22
C HIS A 32 21.07 3.57 -8.14
N VAL A 33 20.47 2.68 -7.33
CA VAL A 33 21.21 1.87 -6.35
C VAL A 33 22.34 1.09 -7.04
N ARG A 34 22.09 0.52 -8.23
CA ARG A 34 23.14 -0.17 -8.98
C ARG A 34 24.26 0.77 -9.42
N GLU A 35 23.91 2.00 -9.82
CA GLU A 35 24.88 3.00 -10.22
C GLU A 35 25.73 3.49 -9.05
N HIS A 36 25.12 3.84 -7.92
CA HIS A 36 25.85 4.16 -6.69
C HIS A 36 26.78 3.01 -6.29
N ALA A 37 26.31 1.77 -6.33
CA ALA A 37 27.12 0.61 -6.00
C ALA A 37 28.31 0.44 -6.95
N ARG A 38 28.15 0.78 -8.24
CA ARG A 38 29.22 0.78 -9.23
C ARG A 38 30.26 1.85 -8.91
N GLU A 39 29.82 3.08 -8.63
CA GLU A 39 30.68 4.20 -8.27
C GLU A 39 31.49 3.93 -7.00
N HIS A 40 30.86 3.34 -5.96
CA HIS A 40 31.56 2.97 -4.72
C HIS A 40 32.68 1.96 -4.96
N VAL A 41 32.44 0.94 -5.79
CA VAL A 41 33.50 -0.02 -6.12
C VAL A 41 34.57 0.64 -6.99
N GLU A 42 34.20 1.47 -7.95
CA GLU A 42 35.17 2.16 -8.82
C GLU A 42 36.05 3.14 -8.04
N ALA A 43 35.52 3.80 -7.01
CA ALA A 43 36.31 4.63 -6.10
C ALA A 43 37.35 3.82 -5.29
N GLN A 44 37.12 2.52 -5.10
CA GLN A 44 38.06 1.60 -4.45
C GLN A 44 39.13 1.05 -5.43
N CYS A 45 39.00 1.28 -6.75
CA CYS A 45 39.98 0.84 -7.76
C CYS A 45 41.39 1.33 -7.47
N GLU A 46 41.57 2.55 -6.94
CA GLU A 46 42.89 3.11 -6.64
C GLU A 46 43.62 2.34 -5.51
N GLN A 47 42.90 1.56 -4.70
CA GLN A 47 43.43 0.89 -3.51
C GLN A 47 43.62 -0.63 -3.68
N CYS A 48 42.87 -1.28 -4.60
CA CYS A 48 42.77 -2.75 -4.63
C CYS A 48 43.43 -3.44 -5.84
N GLY A 49 43.84 -2.72 -6.89
CA GLY A 49 44.47 -3.35 -8.07
C GLY A 49 43.57 -4.37 -8.76
N ASP A 50 44.13 -5.48 -9.28
CA ASP A 50 43.42 -6.48 -10.11
C ASP A 50 42.22 -7.16 -9.41
N ASP A 51 42.22 -7.23 -8.07
CA ASP A 51 41.12 -7.85 -7.30
C ASP A 51 39.81 -7.05 -7.40
N ILE A 52 39.87 -5.81 -7.88
CA ILE A 52 38.70 -4.95 -8.01
C ILE A 52 37.70 -5.45 -9.04
N HIS A 53 38.16 -6.10 -10.12
CA HIS A 53 37.26 -6.62 -11.15
C HIS A 53 36.34 -7.71 -10.62
N THR A 54 36.86 -8.54 -9.70
CA THR A 54 36.06 -9.56 -9.01
C THR A 54 35.02 -8.88 -8.11
N LEU A 55 35.42 -7.88 -7.32
CA LEU A 55 34.51 -7.13 -6.45
C LEU A 55 33.41 -6.40 -7.24
N ILE A 56 33.73 -5.77 -8.38
CA ILE A 56 32.74 -5.15 -9.28
C ILE A 56 31.71 -6.21 -9.71
N GLY A 57 32.18 -7.37 -10.16
CA GLY A 57 31.29 -8.47 -10.58
C GLY A 57 30.36 -8.94 -9.46
N GLU A 58 30.90 -9.11 -8.25
CA GLU A 58 30.12 -9.51 -7.07
C GLU A 58 29.10 -8.44 -6.65
N THR A 59 29.50 -7.17 -6.57
CA THR A 59 28.62 -6.05 -6.22
C THR A 59 27.50 -5.88 -7.24
N MET A 60 27.78 -5.96 -8.54
CA MET A 60 26.76 -5.88 -9.58
C MET A 60 25.79 -7.06 -9.52
N ALA A 61 26.27 -8.27 -9.22
CA ALA A 61 25.40 -9.42 -9.00
C ALA A 61 24.51 -9.24 -7.76
N GLN A 62 25.02 -8.64 -6.68
CA GLN A 62 24.25 -8.32 -5.48
C GLN A 62 23.21 -7.23 -5.73
N ALA A 63 23.54 -6.15 -6.43
CA ALA A 63 22.62 -5.09 -6.82
C ALA A 63 21.48 -5.63 -7.69
N GLN A 64 21.79 -6.52 -8.64
CA GLN A 64 20.76 -7.20 -9.43
C GLN A 64 19.90 -8.15 -8.57
N GLY A 65 20.50 -8.80 -7.57
CA GLY A 65 19.79 -9.58 -6.57
C GLY A 65 18.81 -8.73 -5.75
N TYR A 66 19.25 -7.55 -5.33
CA TYR A 66 18.43 -6.56 -4.63
C TYR A 66 17.25 -6.11 -5.52
N GLN A 67 17.49 -5.70 -6.76
CA GLN A 67 16.44 -5.30 -7.70
C GLN A 67 15.33 -6.38 -7.84
N ARG A 68 15.72 -7.65 -7.97
CA ARG A 68 14.76 -8.76 -8.03
C ARG A 68 13.96 -8.92 -6.74
N ARG A 69 14.61 -8.78 -5.57
CA ARG A 69 13.93 -8.85 -4.27
C ARG A 69 12.96 -7.68 -4.08
N LEU A 70 13.38 -6.47 -4.43
CA LEU A 70 12.56 -5.26 -4.36
C LEU A 70 11.32 -5.39 -5.26
N THR A 71 11.53 -5.78 -6.52
CA THR A 71 10.45 -6.02 -7.48
C THR A 71 9.48 -7.09 -6.98
N SER A 72 9.99 -8.18 -6.41
CA SER A 72 9.15 -9.24 -5.83
C SER A 72 8.34 -8.76 -4.62
N LEU A 73 8.89 -7.83 -3.83
CA LEU A 73 8.26 -7.32 -2.62
C LEU A 73 7.23 -6.24 -2.94
N ILE A 74 7.63 -5.19 -3.64
CA ILE A 74 6.83 -3.99 -3.90
C ILE A 74 6.07 -4.06 -5.21
N GLY A 75 6.52 -4.83 -6.21
CA GLY A 75 5.93 -4.86 -7.56
C GLY A 75 6.59 -3.86 -8.51
N SER A 76 6.84 -4.26 -9.75
CA SER A 76 7.56 -3.43 -10.74
C SER A 76 6.80 -2.19 -11.20
N GLU A 77 5.48 -2.19 -11.03
CA GLU A 77 4.55 -1.14 -11.46
C GLU A 77 4.33 -0.05 -10.41
N ASN A 78 4.95 -0.20 -9.23
CA ASN A 78 4.77 0.68 -8.09
C ASN A 78 6.00 1.59 -7.90
N PHE A 79 5.89 2.52 -6.96
CA PHE A 79 6.84 3.58 -6.70
C PHE A 79 7.35 3.51 -5.27
N VAL A 80 8.53 4.08 -5.04
CA VAL A 80 9.15 4.29 -3.74
C VAL A 80 9.17 5.79 -3.46
N GLY A 81 8.82 6.21 -2.24
CA GLY A 81 8.80 7.62 -1.83
C GLY A 81 8.67 7.80 -0.32
N HIS A 82 8.77 9.04 0.16
CA HIS A 82 8.67 9.40 1.58
C HIS A 82 7.22 9.50 2.06
N THR A 83 6.51 8.39 2.08
CA THR A 83 5.10 8.35 2.51
C THR A 83 4.93 8.61 4.01
N GLU A 84 5.96 8.36 4.80
CA GLU A 84 5.98 8.58 6.25
C GLU A 84 5.79 10.04 6.65
N GLU A 85 6.09 11.01 5.77
CA GLU A 85 5.79 12.43 5.99
C GLU A 85 4.27 12.70 6.07
N GLN A 86 3.46 11.76 5.57
CA GLN A 86 1.99 11.76 5.62
C GLN A 86 1.44 10.73 6.61
N ASP A 87 2.28 10.23 7.53
CA ASP A 87 1.94 9.16 8.47
C ASP A 87 1.47 7.85 7.80
N ALA A 88 1.92 7.60 6.56
CA ALA A 88 1.48 6.46 5.75
C ALA A 88 2.64 5.50 5.39
N ALA A 89 2.38 4.19 5.42
CA ALA A 89 3.33 3.18 4.94
C ALA A 89 3.25 2.98 3.42
N GLY A 90 2.08 3.27 2.85
CA GLY A 90 1.82 3.30 1.41
C GLY A 90 0.68 4.26 1.13
N LEU A 91 0.60 4.74 -0.10
CA LEU A 91 -0.49 5.59 -0.55
C LEU A 91 -0.82 5.35 -2.01
N THR A 92 -2.10 5.46 -2.34
CA THR A 92 -2.61 5.37 -3.71
C THR A 92 -3.10 6.73 -4.20
N HIS A 93 -2.40 7.29 -5.18
CA HIS A 93 -2.85 8.50 -5.89
C HIS A 93 -4.00 8.14 -6.83
N MET A 94 -5.24 8.30 -6.34
CA MET A 94 -6.43 7.81 -7.05
C MET A 94 -6.64 8.41 -8.45
N GLU A 95 -6.20 9.66 -8.69
CA GLU A 95 -6.28 10.31 -10.01
C GLU A 95 -5.41 9.61 -11.07
N SER A 96 -4.22 9.15 -10.67
CA SER A 96 -3.23 8.52 -11.56
C SER A 96 -3.16 7.00 -11.41
N ARG A 97 -3.85 6.43 -10.41
CA ARG A 97 -3.75 5.01 -10.01
C ARG A 97 -2.33 4.57 -9.66
N ARG A 98 -1.50 5.53 -9.24
CA ARG A 98 -0.12 5.29 -8.84
C ARG A 98 -0.07 4.89 -7.37
N VAL A 99 0.62 3.79 -7.08
CA VAL A 99 0.87 3.31 -5.72
C VAL A 99 2.31 3.63 -5.36
N VAL A 100 2.50 4.27 -4.21
CA VAL A 100 3.80 4.63 -3.66
C VAL A 100 3.92 3.94 -2.31
N LEU A 101 5.01 3.21 -2.08
CA LEU A 101 5.34 2.63 -0.78
C LEU A 101 6.51 3.40 -0.16
N SER A 102 6.56 3.42 1.18
CA SER A 102 7.64 4.05 1.93
C SER A 102 9.01 3.54 1.48
N THR A 103 10.01 4.41 1.58
CA THR A 103 11.43 4.05 1.42
C THR A 103 11.82 2.86 2.28
N GLN A 104 11.23 2.68 3.47
CA GLN A 104 11.48 1.52 4.34
C GLN A 104 11.09 0.17 3.71
N ALA A 105 10.12 0.16 2.79
CA ALA A 105 9.81 -1.05 2.02
C ALA A 105 10.97 -1.44 1.07
N ALA A 106 11.79 -0.46 0.71
CA ALA A 106 12.92 -0.59 -0.18
C ALA A 106 14.27 -0.82 0.54
N ASP A 107 14.27 -0.96 1.87
CA ASP A 107 15.48 -1.34 2.61
C ASP A 107 16.16 -2.57 2.00
N PHE A 108 17.48 -2.68 2.16
CA PHE A 108 18.24 -3.82 1.63
C PHE A 108 17.71 -5.17 2.16
N ALA A 109 17.33 -5.18 3.43
CA ALA A 109 16.75 -6.31 4.15
C ALA A 109 15.60 -5.85 5.07
N PRO A 110 14.39 -5.61 4.53
CA PRO A 110 13.30 -5.02 5.30
C PRO A 110 12.85 -5.97 6.41
N GLU A 111 12.75 -5.45 7.63
CA GLU A 111 12.56 -6.24 8.86
C GLU A 111 11.31 -7.13 8.82
N ASN A 112 10.21 -6.63 8.25
CA ASN A 112 8.94 -7.34 8.15
C ASN A 112 8.42 -7.40 6.72
N ARG A 113 9.00 -8.29 5.91
CA ARG A 113 8.55 -8.55 4.53
C ARG A 113 7.06 -8.86 4.42
N GLY A 114 6.50 -9.60 5.38
CA GLY A 114 5.09 -9.97 5.38
C GLY A 114 4.18 -8.76 5.56
N TYR A 115 4.56 -7.82 6.43
CA TYR A 115 3.87 -6.53 6.58
C TYR A 115 3.89 -5.75 5.27
N TRP A 116 5.04 -5.57 4.64
CA TRP A 116 5.15 -4.83 3.37
C TRP A 116 4.36 -5.47 2.23
N GLN A 117 4.24 -6.80 2.19
CA GLN A 117 3.37 -7.49 1.24
C GLN A 117 1.88 -7.16 1.46
N ARG A 118 1.44 -7.06 2.72
CA ARG A 118 0.06 -6.69 3.06
C ARG A 118 -0.21 -5.21 2.82
N VAL A 119 0.75 -4.32 3.10
CA VAL A 119 0.66 -2.90 2.71
C VAL A 119 0.52 -2.77 1.20
N ARG A 120 1.33 -3.49 0.41
CA ARG A 120 1.19 -3.51 -1.05
C ARG A 120 -0.21 -3.97 -1.49
N GLU A 121 -0.74 -5.03 -0.90
CA GLU A 121 -2.09 -5.52 -1.24
C GLU A 121 -3.18 -4.53 -0.84
N HIS A 122 -3.04 -3.86 0.30
CA HIS A 122 -3.92 -2.79 0.76
C HIS A 122 -4.03 -1.69 -0.31
N GLU A 123 -2.88 -1.17 -0.75
CA GLU A 123 -2.84 -0.15 -1.81
C GLU A 123 -3.34 -0.68 -3.16
N HIS A 124 -3.13 -1.96 -3.46
CA HIS A 124 -3.62 -2.59 -4.68
C HIS A 124 -5.17 -2.61 -4.73
N ILE A 125 -5.83 -2.79 -3.59
CA ILE A 125 -7.29 -2.72 -3.48
C ILE A 125 -7.78 -1.30 -3.77
N HIS A 126 -7.17 -0.27 -3.20
CA HIS A 126 -7.49 1.12 -3.55
C HIS A 126 -7.31 1.37 -5.06
N LYS A 127 -6.19 0.94 -5.62
CA LYS A 127 -5.85 1.14 -7.04
C LYS A 127 -6.87 0.51 -7.98
N TRP A 128 -7.30 -0.72 -7.73
CA TRP A 128 -8.04 -1.51 -8.72
C TRP A 128 -9.50 -1.79 -8.38
N LYS A 129 -9.88 -1.76 -7.10
CA LYS A 129 -11.24 -2.10 -6.65
C LYS A 129 -12.06 -0.89 -6.24
N GLN A 130 -11.51 0.33 -6.29
CA GLN A 130 -12.21 1.53 -5.85
C GLN A 130 -12.25 2.59 -6.94
N ALA A 131 -13.30 3.41 -6.95
CA ALA A 131 -13.44 4.55 -7.86
C ALA A 131 -12.57 5.72 -7.40
N GLY A 132 -12.11 6.55 -8.36
CA GLY A 132 -11.36 7.77 -8.05
C GLY A 132 -12.22 8.90 -7.45
N HIS A 133 -13.53 8.86 -7.72
CA HIS A 133 -14.50 9.81 -7.19
C HIS A 133 -15.80 9.10 -6.85
N TYR A 134 -16.50 9.65 -5.87
CA TYR A 134 -17.78 9.15 -5.37
C TYR A 134 -18.86 10.22 -5.52
N ASN A 135 -20.08 9.81 -5.85
CA ASN A 135 -21.21 10.74 -6.02
C ASN A 135 -21.85 11.20 -4.68
N LEU A 136 -21.47 10.57 -3.57
CA LEU A 136 -21.74 10.99 -2.20
C LEU A 136 -20.50 10.80 -1.34
N ASP A 137 -20.43 11.56 -0.24
CA ASP A 137 -19.35 11.51 0.75
C ASP A 137 -19.75 10.77 2.03
N ARG A 138 -21.05 10.54 2.25
CA ARG A 138 -21.60 9.94 3.47
C ARG A 138 -22.83 9.08 3.16
N ILE A 139 -22.93 7.96 3.87
CA ILE A 139 -24.06 7.03 3.82
C ILE A 139 -24.79 7.08 5.14
N ARG A 140 -26.12 7.26 5.09
CA ARG A 140 -27.00 7.18 6.26
C ARG A 140 -27.71 5.83 6.30
N TYR A 141 -27.74 5.22 7.47
CA TYR A 141 -28.37 3.91 7.67
C TYR A 141 -29.01 3.81 9.05
N ALA A 142 -29.97 2.89 9.22
CA ALA A 142 -30.63 2.67 10.49
C ALA A 142 -29.99 1.47 11.20
N ASN A 143 -29.47 1.69 12.40
CA ASN A 143 -28.90 0.66 13.25
C ASN A 143 -29.63 0.64 14.60
N ARG A 144 -30.20 -0.51 14.99
CA ARG A 144 -30.86 -0.71 16.31
C ARG A 144 -31.79 0.45 16.71
N ASN A 145 -32.65 0.90 15.78
CA ASN A 145 -33.58 2.01 15.93
C ASN A 145 -32.96 3.42 16.10
N ARG A 146 -31.71 3.60 15.69
CA ARG A 146 -31.03 4.89 15.60
C ARG A 146 -30.58 5.14 14.17
N LEU A 147 -30.64 6.40 13.74
CA LEU A 147 -30.07 6.82 12.47
C LEU A 147 -28.57 7.06 12.69
N GLU A 148 -27.75 6.34 11.94
CA GLU A 148 -26.30 6.47 11.94
C GLU A 148 -25.81 7.02 10.60
N THR A 149 -24.54 7.44 10.56
CA THR A 149 -23.90 7.95 9.35
C THR A 149 -22.46 7.51 9.32
N VAL A 150 -22.04 6.90 8.22
CA VAL A 150 -20.65 6.54 7.94
C VAL A 150 -20.13 7.40 6.79
N THR A 151 -18.87 7.82 6.86
CA THR A 151 -18.22 8.53 5.75
C THR A 151 -17.76 7.52 4.70
N VAL A 152 -17.81 7.89 3.42
CA VAL A 152 -17.36 7.03 2.33
C VAL A 152 -15.87 6.73 2.45
N HIS A 153 -15.07 7.68 2.98
CA HIS A 153 -13.66 7.43 3.31
C HIS A 153 -13.49 6.26 4.29
N ALA A 154 -14.30 6.17 5.36
CA ALA A 154 -14.23 5.05 6.28
C ALA A 154 -14.56 3.70 5.61
N LEU A 155 -15.48 3.69 4.63
CA LEU A 155 -15.78 2.49 3.84
C LEU A 155 -14.64 2.13 2.88
N ALA A 156 -14.01 3.15 2.28
CA ALA A 156 -12.87 2.98 1.39
C ALA A 156 -11.66 2.38 2.12
N GLU A 157 -11.42 2.75 3.38
CA GLU A 157 -10.38 2.16 4.23
C GLU A 157 -10.80 0.81 4.85
N TRP A 158 -12.10 0.61 5.11
CA TRP A 158 -12.64 -0.65 5.65
C TRP A 158 -12.36 -1.85 4.74
N GLN A 159 -12.62 -1.72 3.43
CA GLN A 159 -12.45 -2.82 2.47
C GLN A 159 -11.02 -3.39 2.47
N PRO A 160 -9.95 -2.60 2.23
CA PRO A 160 -8.59 -3.12 2.25
C PRO A 160 -8.15 -3.55 3.65
N SER A 161 -8.58 -2.87 4.71
CA SER A 161 -8.26 -3.26 6.09
C SER A 161 -8.80 -4.63 6.48
N THR A 162 -9.97 -5.00 5.97
CA THR A 162 -10.57 -6.32 6.23
C THR A 162 -10.05 -7.42 5.31
N GLN A 163 -9.62 -7.08 4.09
CA GLN A 163 -9.16 -8.06 3.10
C GLN A 163 -7.64 -8.31 3.11
N ALA A 164 -6.82 -7.32 3.43
CA ALA A 164 -5.36 -7.39 3.30
C ALA A 164 -4.63 -7.41 4.65
N ASN A 165 -5.09 -6.64 5.63
CA ASN A 165 -4.37 -6.45 6.89
C ASN A 165 -4.67 -7.56 7.91
N GLN A 166 -3.73 -7.78 8.83
CA GLN A 166 -3.97 -8.55 10.07
C GLN A 166 -4.11 -7.60 11.26
N SER A 167 -4.64 -8.10 12.40
CA SER A 167 -4.89 -7.28 13.59
C SER A 167 -3.67 -6.50 14.10
N GLY A 168 -2.45 -7.03 13.90
CA GLY A 168 -1.21 -6.37 14.29
C GLY A 168 -0.81 -5.18 13.42
N ASP A 169 -1.36 -5.07 12.21
CA ASP A 169 -1.09 -3.95 11.29
C ASP A 169 -2.02 -2.75 11.55
N LEU A 170 -3.14 -2.96 12.26
CA LEU A 170 -4.20 -1.97 12.40
C LEU A 170 -3.91 -0.98 13.54
N THR A 171 -3.77 0.29 13.17
CA THR A 171 -3.80 1.42 14.11
C THR A 171 -5.21 1.57 14.74
N ALA A 172 -5.34 2.41 15.76
CA ALA A 172 -6.65 2.68 16.36
C ALA A 172 -7.65 3.27 15.36
N GLU A 173 -7.17 4.09 14.43
CA GLU A 173 -7.97 4.69 13.36
C GLU A 173 -8.49 3.61 12.39
N TYR A 174 -7.61 2.74 11.90
CA TYR A 174 -7.99 1.62 11.03
C TYR A 174 -8.98 0.66 11.69
N LYS A 175 -8.85 0.41 13.00
CA LYS A 175 -9.85 -0.35 13.75
C LYS A 175 -11.22 0.34 13.73
N GLY A 176 -11.23 1.67 13.85
CA GLY A 176 -12.45 2.47 13.73
C GLY A 176 -13.11 2.36 12.35
N PHE A 177 -12.34 2.31 11.26
CA PHE A 177 -12.86 2.06 9.92
C PHE A 177 -13.47 0.65 9.80
N VAL A 178 -12.74 -0.35 10.32
CA VAL A 178 -13.22 -1.74 10.37
C VAL A 178 -14.57 -1.84 11.09
N ASP A 179 -14.66 -1.24 12.29
CA ASP A 179 -15.89 -1.26 13.10
C ASP A 179 -17.07 -0.57 12.40
N GLN A 180 -16.84 0.58 11.77
CA GLN A 180 -17.88 1.35 11.08
C GLN A 180 -18.40 0.63 9.84
N GLY A 181 -17.52 0.06 9.02
CA GLY A 181 -17.93 -0.68 7.82
C GLY A 181 -18.66 -1.97 8.17
N ASN A 182 -18.19 -2.72 9.18
CA ASN A 182 -18.88 -3.91 9.68
C ASN A 182 -20.27 -3.56 10.22
N ALA A 183 -20.41 -2.47 10.98
CA ALA A 183 -21.70 -2.02 11.47
C ALA A 183 -22.69 -1.64 10.36
N LEU A 184 -22.20 -1.01 9.27
CA LEU A 184 -23.03 -0.75 8.09
C LEU A 184 -23.43 -2.07 7.42
N ALA A 185 -22.49 -2.95 7.13
CA ALA A 185 -22.76 -4.23 6.47
C ALA A 185 -23.78 -5.08 7.23
N ASP A 186 -23.63 -5.18 8.55
CA ASP A 186 -24.57 -5.85 9.45
C ASP A 186 -25.97 -5.23 9.39
N ALA A 187 -26.06 -3.90 9.31
CA ALA A 187 -27.34 -3.21 9.23
C ALA A 187 -28.05 -3.41 7.88
N ILE A 188 -27.29 -3.58 6.79
CA ILE A 188 -27.83 -3.94 5.47
C ILE A 188 -28.32 -5.38 5.47
N GLY A 189 -27.55 -6.27 6.11
CA GLY A 189 -27.82 -7.71 6.18
C GLY A 189 -27.64 -8.43 4.84
N GLY A 190 -27.57 -9.76 4.88
CA GLY A 190 -27.40 -10.59 3.68
C GLY A 190 -26.06 -10.33 2.99
N ASP A 191 -26.12 -9.84 1.75
CA ASP A 191 -24.99 -9.48 0.88
C ASP A 191 -24.48 -8.03 1.08
N GLY A 192 -24.62 -7.49 2.29
CA GLY A 192 -24.24 -6.10 2.62
C GLY A 192 -22.81 -5.74 2.23
N ASP A 193 -21.84 -6.61 2.55
CA ASP A 193 -20.43 -6.41 2.17
C ASP A 193 -20.26 -6.26 0.66
N ALA A 194 -20.88 -7.15 -0.12
CA ALA A 194 -20.77 -7.15 -1.57
C ALA A 194 -21.39 -5.89 -2.20
N LEU A 195 -22.49 -5.38 -1.63
CA LEU A 195 -23.09 -4.12 -2.07
C LEU A 195 -22.20 -2.91 -1.78
N ILE A 196 -21.56 -2.87 -0.61
CA ILE A 196 -20.62 -1.80 -0.25
C ILE A 196 -19.41 -1.84 -1.19
N GLU A 197 -18.83 -3.03 -1.41
CA GLU A 197 -17.70 -3.21 -2.32
C GLU A 197 -18.03 -2.82 -3.77
N ASP A 198 -19.23 -3.15 -4.26
CA ASP A 198 -19.67 -2.77 -5.60
C ASP A 198 -19.86 -1.25 -5.73
N ALA A 199 -20.43 -0.60 -4.70
CA ALA A 199 -20.57 0.85 -4.65
C ALA A 199 -19.21 1.55 -4.60
N LEU A 200 -18.25 1.04 -3.81
CA LEU A 200 -16.88 1.54 -3.77
C LEU A 200 -16.20 1.43 -5.14
N ARG A 201 -16.40 0.31 -5.83
CA ARG A 201 -15.84 0.07 -7.16
C ARG A 201 -16.42 0.99 -8.24
N THR A 202 -17.72 1.22 -8.21
CA THR A 202 -18.43 2.01 -9.24
C THR A 202 -18.44 3.51 -8.94
N GLY A 203 -18.25 3.90 -7.68
CA GLY A 203 -18.38 5.27 -7.21
C GLY A 203 -19.83 5.67 -6.88
N ASP A 204 -20.80 4.76 -7.04
CA ASP A 204 -22.24 5.05 -6.91
C ASP A 204 -22.76 4.81 -5.49
N MET A 205 -22.33 5.69 -4.60
CA MET A 205 -22.74 5.71 -3.19
C MET A 205 -24.21 6.09 -3.02
N GLN A 206 -24.79 6.84 -3.95
CA GLN A 206 -26.20 7.20 -3.95
C GLN A 206 -27.11 5.99 -4.16
N SER A 207 -26.78 5.12 -5.11
CA SER A 207 -27.53 3.88 -5.32
C SER A 207 -27.42 2.95 -4.11
N LEU A 208 -26.25 2.86 -3.48
CA LEU A 208 -26.10 2.14 -2.20
C LEU A 208 -27.06 2.69 -1.14
N GLN A 209 -27.09 4.01 -0.91
CA GLN A 209 -28.00 4.58 0.09
C GLN A 209 -29.48 4.33 -0.23
N ALA A 210 -29.87 4.40 -1.50
CA ALA A 210 -31.24 4.08 -1.91
C ALA A 210 -31.60 2.63 -1.63
N GLU A 211 -30.68 1.70 -1.88
CA GLU A 211 -30.84 0.27 -1.63
C GLU A 211 -30.96 -0.04 -0.13
N ILE A 212 -30.14 0.60 0.71
CA ILE A 212 -30.24 0.51 2.17
C ILE A 212 -31.64 0.92 2.66
N ILE A 213 -32.14 2.06 2.17
CA ILE A 213 -33.48 2.56 2.52
C ILE A 213 -34.56 1.59 2.07
N ARG A 214 -34.44 0.99 0.88
CA ARG A 214 -35.40 0.01 0.35
C ARG A 214 -35.46 -1.23 1.26
N ARG A 215 -34.31 -1.83 1.59
CA ARG A 215 -34.23 -3.02 2.46
C ARG A 215 -34.77 -2.76 3.85
N HIS A 216 -34.45 -1.62 4.45
CA HIS A 216 -35.02 -1.27 5.75
C HIS A 216 -36.55 -1.18 5.70
N ARG A 217 -37.12 -0.58 4.65
CA ARG A 217 -38.60 -0.50 4.49
C ARG A 217 -39.25 -1.87 4.39
N GLU A 218 -38.64 -2.81 3.66
CA GLU A 218 -39.15 -4.18 3.52
C GLU A 218 -39.13 -4.92 4.85
N ASN A 219 -38.03 -4.85 5.60
CA ASN A 219 -37.92 -5.46 6.93
C ASN A 219 -38.95 -4.90 7.92
N PHE A 220 -39.27 -3.59 7.86
CA PHE A 220 -40.34 -3.01 8.68
C PHE A 220 -41.74 -3.46 8.25
N ALA A 221 -41.96 -3.73 6.96
CA ALA A 221 -43.24 -4.19 6.43
C ALA A 221 -43.51 -5.67 6.76
N GLU A 222 -42.48 -6.50 6.85
CA GLU A 222 -42.60 -7.93 7.20
C GLU A 222 -42.82 -8.18 8.71
N GLN A 223 -42.55 -7.18 9.56
CA GLN A 223 -42.68 -7.26 11.02
C GLN A 223 -44.01 -6.74 11.57
N ASN A 224 -44.88 -6.15 10.72
CA ASN A 224 -46.19 -5.61 11.08
C ASN A 224 -47.32 -6.29 10.29
#